data_AF-A0A0G1Q799-F1
#
_entry.id   AF-A0A0G1Q799-F1
#
_cell.length_a   1.000
_cell.length_b   1.000
_cell.length_c   1.000
_cell.angle_alpha   90.00
_cell.angle_beta   90.00
_cell.angle_gamma   90.00
#
_symmetry.space_group_name_H-M   'P 1'
#
loop_
_entity.id
_entity.type
_entity.pdbx_description
1 polymer ?
#
loop_
_entity_poly.entity_id
_entity_poly.type
_entity_poly.pdbx_seq_one_letter_code
_entity_poly.pdbx_strand_id
1 'polypeptide(L)'
;MSFRLLFLVTVTCLSVGFVFNLTQIWESHSGEGGIFGLSAESIRMQYYGKRDSSILESKLKTTMGGFATDAEKETIIKWIRSGADEAKYNSEIKPITEKNCMVCHGQESFRPLIGYKEIKEVTNINNGMGFKTLVRVSHIHFNGMTFLFFVSGLITCFARIGSKKLKYYCPDDSHVLRHYVLEFGERI
;
A
#
# COMPACT_ATOMS: atom_id res chain seq x y z
N MET A 1 -28.93 -14.54 -17.88
CA MET A 1 -28.08 -13.47 -17.29
C MET A 1 -27.35 -12.76 -18.42
N SER A 2 -27.51 -11.44 -18.55
CA SER A 2 -26.86 -10.68 -19.65
C SER A 2 -25.38 -10.50 -19.36
N PHE A 3 -24.49 -10.81 -20.33
CA PHE A 3 -23.04 -10.61 -20.22
C PHE A 3 -22.66 -9.17 -19.80
N ARG A 4 -23.48 -8.18 -20.16
CA ARG A 4 -23.29 -6.78 -19.77
C ARG A 4 -23.35 -6.57 -18.25
N LEU A 5 -24.26 -7.27 -17.57
CA LEU A 5 -24.40 -7.16 -16.12
C LEU A 5 -23.22 -7.79 -15.39
N LEU A 6 -22.74 -8.95 -15.88
CA LEU A 6 -21.53 -9.60 -15.37
C LEU A 6 -20.32 -8.67 -15.46
N PHE A 7 -20.08 -8.09 -16.64
CA PHE A 7 -18.97 -7.18 -16.88
C PHE A 7 -19.02 -5.90 -16.03
N LEU A 8 -20.21 -5.30 -15.89
CA LEU A 8 -20.39 -4.11 -15.07
C LEU A 8 -20.11 -4.39 -13.58
N VAL A 9 -20.62 -5.51 -13.06
CA VAL A 9 -20.37 -5.92 -11.67
C VAL A 9 -18.88 -6.21 -11.45
N THR A 10 -18.23 -6.92 -12.38
CA THR A 10 -16.79 -7.20 -12.28
C THR A 10 -15.96 -5.92 -12.26
N VAL A 11 -16.16 -4.99 -13.20
CA VAL A 11 -15.41 -3.72 -13.25
C VAL A 11 -15.64 -2.87 -12.01
N THR A 12 -16.87 -2.84 -11.49
CA THR A 12 -17.21 -2.08 -10.27
C THR A 12 -16.48 -2.66 -9.06
N CYS A 13 -16.48 -3.98 -8.91
CA CYS A 13 -15.77 -4.66 -7.82
C CYS A 13 -14.25 -4.43 -7.88
N LEU A 14 -13.66 -4.53 -9.09
CA LEU A 14 -12.23 -4.23 -9.29
C LEU A 14 -11.89 -2.78 -8.99
N SER A 15 -12.75 -1.84 -9.40
CA SER A 15 -12.57 -0.40 -9.12
C SER A 15 -12.58 -0.12 -7.62
N VAL A 16 -13.51 -0.71 -6.87
CA VAL A 16 -13.57 -0.58 -5.41
C VAL A 16 -12.30 -1.17 -4.79
N GLY A 17 -11.90 -2.40 -5.17
CA GLY A 17 -10.66 -3.01 -4.67
C GLY A 17 -9.41 -2.16 -4.95
N PHE A 18 -9.35 -1.51 -6.10
CA PHE A 18 -8.24 -0.62 -6.45
C PHE A 18 -8.17 0.61 -5.54
N VAL A 19 -9.31 1.23 -5.22
CA VAL A 19 -9.36 2.37 -4.27
C VAL A 19 -8.87 1.95 -2.88
N PHE A 20 -9.32 0.80 -2.37
CA PHE A 20 -8.86 0.28 -1.08
C PHE A 20 -7.34 0.02 -1.06
N ASN A 21 -6.78 -0.52 -2.15
CA ASN A 21 -5.34 -0.72 -2.28
C ASN A 21 -4.58 0.62 -2.25
N LEU A 22 -5.07 1.65 -2.94
CA LEU A 22 -4.48 2.99 -2.88
C LEU A 22 -4.54 3.59 -1.48
N THR A 23 -5.66 3.42 -0.76
CA THR A 23 -5.79 3.85 0.64
C THR A 23 -4.79 3.10 1.53
N GLN A 24 -4.65 1.79 1.38
CA GLN A 24 -3.68 1.01 2.14
C GLN A 24 -2.24 1.48 1.89
N ILE A 25 -1.88 1.77 0.63
CA ILE A 25 -0.56 2.31 0.30
C ILE A 25 -0.38 3.68 0.96
N TRP A 26 -1.39 4.54 0.92
CA TRP A 26 -1.33 5.83 1.58
C TRP A 26 -1.14 5.70 3.09
N GLU A 27 -1.93 4.88 3.78
CA GLU A 27 -1.78 4.66 5.22
C GLU A 27 -0.43 4.03 5.60
N SER A 28 0.10 3.14 4.75
CA SER A 28 1.35 2.43 5.03
C SER A 28 2.62 3.28 4.83
N HIS A 29 2.54 4.35 4.02
CA HIS A 29 3.71 5.15 3.61
C HIS A 29 3.57 6.65 3.91
N SER A 30 2.37 7.14 4.23
CA SER A 30 2.16 8.56 4.55
C SER A 30 2.93 8.93 5.81
N GLY A 31 3.70 10.02 5.73
CA GLY A 31 4.49 10.53 6.86
C GLY A 31 5.90 9.94 6.98
N GLU A 32 6.27 8.93 6.18
CA GLU A 32 7.64 8.42 6.12
C GLU A 32 8.59 9.51 5.59
N GLY A 33 9.49 10.02 6.44
CA GLY A 33 10.45 11.07 6.09
C GLY A 33 10.01 12.50 6.43
N GLY A 34 8.91 12.69 7.17
CA GLY A 34 8.49 14.00 7.68
C GLY A 34 7.70 14.86 6.70
N ILE A 35 7.29 14.30 5.56
CA ILE A 35 6.44 14.95 4.56
C ILE A 35 5.05 14.33 4.59
N PHE A 36 4.03 15.20 4.51
CA PHE A 36 2.64 14.76 4.45
C PHE A 36 2.35 14.19 3.06
N GLY A 37 1.96 12.91 3.00
CA GLY A 37 1.64 12.21 1.75
C GLY A 37 2.68 11.19 1.29
N LEU A 38 2.49 10.71 0.05
CA LEU A 38 3.33 9.67 -0.56
C LEU A 38 4.52 10.32 -1.28
N SER A 39 5.74 9.89 -0.96
CA SER A 39 6.96 10.33 -1.65
C SER A 39 7.80 9.16 -2.12
N ALA A 40 8.55 9.40 -3.20
CA ALA A 40 9.53 8.44 -3.71
C ALA A 40 10.61 8.11 -2.65
N GLU A 41 10.95 9.07 -1.78
CA GLU A 41 11.93 8.84 -0.72
C GLU A 41 11.38 7.93 0.38
N SER A 42 10.10 8.07 0.73
CA SER A 42 9.40 7.19 1.68
C SER A 42 9.46 5.74 1.21
N ILE A 43 9.08 5.50 -0.06
CA ILE A 43 9.13 4.19 -0.70
C ILE A 43 10.57 3.66 -0.70
N ARG A 44 11.56 4.49 -1.07
CA ARG A 44 12.97 4.09 -1.05
C ARG A 44 13.39 3.64 0.35
N MET A 45 13.11 4.43 1.38
CA MET A 45 13.50 4.09 2.76
C MET A 45 12.88 2.78 3.25
N GLN A 46 11.67 2.45 2.80
CA GLN A 46 11.03 1.20 3.18
C GLN A 46 11.69 -0.03 2.53
N TYR A 47 12.04 0.05 1.24
CA TYR A 47 12.61 -1.07 0.49
C TYR A 47 14.13 -1.20 0.64
N TYR A 48 14.87 -0.09 0.53
CA TYR A 48 16.33 -0.05 0.69
C TYR A 48 16.78 0.05 2.14
N GLY A 49 15.89 0.45 3.05
CA GLY A 49 16.22 0.71 4.45
C GLY A 49 16.94 2.05 4.63
N LYS A 50 16.93 2.54 5.87
CA LYS A 50 17.75 3.68 6.29
C LYS A 50 18.84 3.17 7.23
N ARG A 51 20.09 3.20 6.76
CA ARG A 51 21.27 2.71 7.50
C ARG A 51 21.56 3.47 8.79
N ASP A 52 21.00 4.66 8.93
CA ASP A 52 21.14 5.51 10.13
C ASP A 52 20.17 5.14 11.26
N SER A 53 19.28 4.16 11.05
CA SER A 53 18.26 3.77 12.02
C SER A 53 18.12 2.25 12.10
N SER A 54 17.69 1.76 13.26
CA SER A 54 17.33 0.34 13.41
C SER A 54 15.99 0.03 12.76
N ILE A 55 15.72 -1.27 12.55
CA ILE A 55 14.42 -1.72 12.05
C ILE A 55 13.31 -1.26 13.01
N LEU A 56 13.49 -1.45 14.32
CA LEU A 56 12.52 -1.04 15.34
C LEU A 56 12.32 0.49 15.37
N GLU A 57 13.39 1.30 15.28
CA GLU A 57 13.28 2.76 15.22
C GLU A 57 12.49 3.22 13.98
N SER A 58 12.74 2.60 12.83
CA SER A 58 12.01 2.93 11.60
C SER A 58 10.53 2.57 11.70
N LYS A 59 10.17 1.45 12.34
CA LYS A 59 8.78 1.03 12.51
C LYS A 59 8.03 1.86 13.54
N LEU A 60 8.68 2.25 14.64
CA LEU A 60 8.10 3.16 15.64
C LEU A 60 7.85 4.57 15.12
N LYS A 61 8.55 5.00 14.06
CA LYS A 61 8.30 6.29 13.40
C LYS A 61 7.23 6.22 12.30
N THR A 62 6.77 5.02 11.96
CA THR A 62 5.90 4.76 10.81
C THR A 62 4.68 3.96 11.27
N THR A 63 4.50 2.73 10.78
CA THR A 63 3.30 1.92 10.97
C THR A 63 3.02 1.54 12.43
N MET A 64 4.03 1.58 13.31
CA MET A 64 3.87 1.25 14.74
C MET A 64 3.86 2.48 15.65
N GLY A 65 3.96 3.69 15.09
CA GLY A 65 4.10 4.91 15.89
C GLY A 65 2.86 5.31 16.69
N GLY A 66 1.68 4.81 16.30
CA GLY A 66 0.42 5.04 17.01
C GLY A 66 0.18 4.14 18.22
N PHE A 67 1.02 3.11 18.42
CA PHE A 67 0.82 2.11 19.49
C PHE A 67 1.68 2.38 20.74
N ALA A 68 2.54 3.40 20.70
CA ALA A 68 3.35 3.82 21.84
C ALA A 68 3.29 5.34 21.97
N THR A 69 3.28 5.83 23.21
CA THR A 69 3.34 7.27 23.49
C THR A 69 4.67 7.86 23.03
N ASP A 70 4.73 9.18 22.79
CA ASP A 70 5.97 9.84 22.36
C ASP A 70 7.11 9.65 23.38
N ALA A 71 6.78 9.64 24.68
CA ALA A 71 7.74 9.37 25.73
C ALA A 71 8.29 7.93 25.69
N GLU A 72 7.42 6.93 25.51
CA GLU A 72 7.83 5.52 25.36
C GLU A 72 8.70 5.31 24.11
N LYS A 73 8.32 5.94 22.98
CA LYS A 73 9.10 5.89 21.74
C LYS A 73 10.50 6.46 21.93
N GLU A 74 10.63 7.62 22.55
CA GLU A 74 11.94 8.23 22.83
C GLU A 74 12.81 7.36 23.75
N THR A 75 12.22 6.74 24.78
CA THR A 75 12.93 5.80 25.66
C THR A 75 13.46 4.60 24.88
N ILE A 76 12.64 3.99 24.03
CA ILE A 76 13.05 2.86 23.19
C ILE A 76 14.16 3.27 22.21
N ILE A 77 14.02 4.42 21.54
CA ILE A 77 15.01 4.92 20.58
C ILE A 77 16.35 5.20 21.26
N LYS A 78 16.34 5.82 22.45
CA LYS A 78 17.57 6.06 23.23
C LYS A 78 18.24 4.74 23.62
N TRP A 79 17.46 3.75 24.07
CA TRP A 79 17.98 2.44 24.42
C TRP A 79 18.64 1.74 23.22
N ILE A 80 17.99 1.74 22.06
CA ILE A 80 18.53 1.21 20.80
C ILE A 80 19.88 1.89 20.47
N ARG A 81 19.92 3.22 20.49
CA ARG A 81 21.14 4.00 20.18
C ARG A 81 22.27 3.79 21.20
N SER A 82 21.94 3.41 22.42
CA SER A 82 22.91 3.07 23.47
C SER A 82 23.49 1.65 23.36
N GLY A 83 23.14 0.89 22.33
CA GLY A 83 23.65 -0.47 22.10
C GLY A 83 22.72 -1.60 22.53
N ALA A 84 21.45 -1.30 22.83
CA ALA A 84 20.42 -2.28 23.16
C ALA A 84 20.82 -3.27 24.29
N ASP A 85 21.32 -2.73 25.40
CA ASP A 85 21.76 -3.51 26.56
C ASP A 85 20.62 -4.30 27.23
N GLU A 86 20.93 -5.51 27.70
CA GLU A 86 19.95 -6.45 28.28
C GLU A 86 19.44 -6.02 29.67
N ALA A 87 20.27 -5.38 30.49
CA ALA A 87 19.86 -4.93 31.81
C ALA A 87 18.80 -3.83 31.69
N LYS A 88 19.03 -2.85 30.79
CA LYS A 88 18.05 -1.79 30.48
C LYS A 88 16.80 -2.33 29.79
N TYR A 89 16.93 -3.37 28.98
CA TYR A 89 15.76 -4.01 28.40
C TYR A 89 14.83 -4.54 29.49
N ASN A 90 15.36 -5.31 30.45
CA ASN A 90 14.56 -5.92 31.51
C ASN A 90 13.94 -4.90 32.47
N SER A 91 14.60 -3.77 32.72
CA SER A 91 14.09 -2.75 33.65
C SER A 91 13.08 -1.79 33.02
N GLU A 92 13.31 -1.33 31.79
CA GLU A 92 12.56 -0.20 31.21
C GLU A 92 11.76 -0.59 29.96
N ILE A 93 12.30 -1.45 29.10
CA ILE A 93 11.72 -1.72 27.76
C ILE A 93 10.73 -2.88 27.77
N LYS A 94 11.02 -3.92 28.55
CA LYS A 94 10.17 -5.09 28.73
C LYS A 94 8.72 -4.72 29.10
N PRO A 95 8.44 -3.88 30.13
CA PRO A 95 7.05 -3.52 30.45
C PRO A 95 6.34 -2.77 29.32
N ILE A 96 7.06 -1.93 28.55
CA ILE A 96 6.49 -1.21 27.41
C ILE A 96 6.13 -2.20 26.28
N THR A 97 7.03 -3.14 26.00
CA THR A 97 6.86 -4.13 24.93
C THR A 97 5.72 -5.11 25.26
N GLU A 98 5.64 -5.56 26.52
CA GLU A 98 4.56 -6.43 27.00
C GLU A 98 3.20 -5.75 26.93
N LYS A 99 3.14 -4.47 27.30
CA LYS A 99 1.89 -3.70 27.29
C LYS A 99 1.41 -3.33 25.89
N ASN A 100 2.30 -2.82 25.04
CA ASN A 100 1.92 -2.17 23.79
C ASN A 100 2.17 -3.03 22.55
N CYS A 101 3.17 -3.91 22.57
CA CYS A 101 3.62 -4.64 21.37
C CYS A 101 3.14 -6.10 21.34
N MET A 102 3.14 -6.78 22.48
CA MET A 102 2.79 -8.22 22.55
C MET A 102 1.34 -8.55 22.18
N VAL A 103 0.45 -7.54 22.15
CA VAL A 103 -0.91 -7.69 21.62
C VAL A 103 -0.90 -8.22 20.18
N CYS A 104 0.03 -7.73 19.35
CA CYS A 104 0.19 -8.18 17.96
C CYS A 104 1.45 -9.03 17.75
N HIS A 105 2.47 -8.88 18.61
CA HIS A 105 3.77 -9.55 18.53
C HIS A 105 3.95 -10.66 19.59
N GLY A 106 2.86 -11.32 19.98
CA GLY A 106 2.89 -12.46 20.87
C GLY A 106 3.51 -13.73 20.24
N GLN A 107 3.43 -14.84 20.97
CA GLN A 107 4.09 -16.11 20.62
C GLN A 107 3.68 -16.68 19.26
N GLU A 108 2.40 -16.56 18.88
CA GLU A 108 1.86 -17.07 17.61
C GLU A 108 1.97 -16.07 16.44
N SER A 109 2.64 -14.93 16.64
CA SER A 109 2.77 -13.92 15.59
C SER A 109 3.86 -14.30 14.57
N PHE A 110 3.74 -13.77 13.35
CA PHE A 110 4.77 -13.94 12.31
C PHE A 110 6.15 -13.39 12.74
N ARG A 111 6.19 -12.48 13.72
CA ARG A 111 7.41 -11.90 14.28
C ARG A 111 7.23 -11.70 15.79
N PRO A 112 7.48 -12.73 16.62
CA PRO A 112 7.29 -12.63 18.06
C PRO A 112 8.34 -11.69 18.68
N LEU A 113 7.92 -10.88 19.65
CA LEU A 113 8.77 -9.95 20.43
C LEU A 113 8.68 -10.27 21.93
N ILE A 114 8.66 -11.55 22.26
CA ILE A 114 8.41 -12.07 23.62
C ILE A 114 9.64 -12.03 24.54
N GLY A 115 10.83 -11.74 24.00
CA GLY A 115 12.07 -11.79 24.75
C GLY A 115 13.17 -10.87 24.20
N TYR A 116 14.26 -10.79 24.97
CA TYR A 116 15.41 -9.96 24.64
C TYR A 116 16.06 -10.37 23.32
N LYS A 117 16.14 -11.67 23.04
CA LYS A 117 16.79 -12.20 21.84
C LYS A 117 16.07 -11.73 20.57
N GLU A 118 14.75 -11.82 20.58
CA GLU A 118 13.90 -11.46 19.45
C GLU A 118 13.87 -9.95 19.23
N ILE A 119 13.78 -9.16 20.31
CA ILE A 119 13.80 -7.69 20.19
C ILE A 119 15.18 -7.20 19.73
N LYS A 120 16.28 -7.84 20.19
CA LYS A 120 17.64 -7.49 19.80
C LYS A 120 17.84 -7.66 18.30
N GLU A 121 17.25 -8.68 17.69
CA GLU A 121 17.32 -8.88 16.24
C GLU A 121 16.74 -7.68 15.46
N VAL A 122 15.65 -7.07 15.95
CA VAL A 122 15.02 -5.89 15.32
C VAL A 122 15.67 -4.56 15.72
N THR A 123 16.63 -4.56 16.65
CA THR A 123 17.48 -3.39 16.93
C THR A 123 18.65 -3.24 15.96
N ASN A 124 18.92 -4.26 15.11
CA ASN A 124 19.94 -4.17 14.08
C ASN A 124 19.65 -3.06 13.07
N ILE A 125 20.71 -2.59 12.40
CA ILE A 125 20.65 -1.58 11.34
C ILE A 125 19.66 -2.03 10.25
N ASN A 126 18.78 -1.12 9.85
CA ASN A 126 17.81 -1.38 8.81
C ASN A 126 18.49 -1.40 7.43
N ASN A 127 18.80 -2.61 6.95
CA ASN A 127 19.35 -2.86 5.61
C ASN A 127 18.28 -3.03 4.52
N GLY A 128 17.02 -2.72 4.83
CA GLY A 128 15.90 -2.90 3.92
C GLY A 128 15.40 -4.34 3.84
N MET A 129 14.51 -4.60 2.89
CA MET A 129 13.93 -5.92 2.71
C MET A 129 14.88 -6.81 1.89
N GLY A 130 15.17 -8.01 2.40
CA GLY A 130 15.99 -8.97 1.67
C GLY A 130 15.37 -9.37 0.32
N PHE A 131 16.20 -9.48 -0.72
CA PHE A 131 15.76 -9.83 -2.08
C PHE A 131 14.87 -11.08 -2.13
N LYS A 132 15.22 -12.12 -1.35
CA LYS A 132 14.42 -13.35 -1.25
C LYS A 132 13.00 -13.11 -0.72
N THR A 133 12.85 -12.23 0.27
CA THR A 133 11.54 -11.86 0.82
C THR A 133 10.76 -11.03 -0.20
N LEU A 134 11.42 -10.08 -0.86
CA LEU A 134 10.81 -9.26 -1.89
C LEU A 134 10.23 -10.14 -3.02
N VAL A 135 11.04 -11.03 -3.59
CA VAL A 135 10.59 -11.96 -4.64
C VAL A 135 9.44 -12.85 -4.17
N ARG A 136 9.53 -13.37 -2.93
CA ARG A 136 8.47 -14.21 -2.35
C ARG A 136 7.15 -13.45 -2.21
N VAL A 137 7.15 -12.18 -1.79
CA VAL A 137 5.90 -11.41 -1.67
C VAL A 137 5.42 -10.97 -3.06
N SER A 138 6.33 -10.48 -3.91
CA SER A 138 6.00 -9.98 -5.24
C SER A 138 5.40 -11.02 -6.18
N HIS A 139 5.83 -12.29 -6.15
CA HIS A 139 5.32 -13.29 -7.11
C HIS A 139 3.81 -13.55 -6.97
N ILE A 140 3.29 -13.53 -5.73
CA ILE A 140 1.87 -13.75 -5.45
C ILE A 140 1.06 -12.59 -6.03
N HIS A 141 1.52 -11.36 -5.80
CA HIS A 141 0.85 -10.15 -6.28
C HIS A 141 0.98 -9.98 -7.80
N PHE A 142 2.13 -10.29 -8.39
CA PHE A 142 2.37 -10.16 -9.83
C PHE A 142 1.52 -11.13 -10.65
N ASN A 143 1.39 -12.38 -10.17
CA ASN A 143 0.49 -13.37 -10.77
C ASN A 143 -0.97 -12.89 -10.67
N GLY A 144 -1.41 -12.39 -9.51
CA GLY A 144 -2.75 -11.85 -9.32
C GLY A 144 -3.05 -10.66 -10.24
N MET A 145 -2.14 -9.67 -10.30
CA MET A 145 -2.31 -8.49 -11.17
C MET A 145 -2.43 -8.86 -12.65
N THR A 146 -1.70 -9.88 -13.11
CA THR A 146 -1.80 -10.37 -14.49
C THR A 146 -3.24 -10.81 -14.81
N PHE A 147 -3.86 -11.60 -13.95
CA PHE A 147 -5.26 -12.03 -14.15
C PHE A 147 -6.24 -10.87 -14.07
N LEU A 148 -6.03 -9.93 -13.14
CA LEU A 148 -6.89 -8.75 -13.00
C LEU A 148 -6.88 -7.89 -14.26
N PHE A 149 -5.69 -7.56 -14.78
CA PHE A 149 -5.57 -6.73 -15.98
C PHE A 149 -6.00 -7.46 -17.25
N PHE A 150 -5.76 -8.77 -17.33
CA PHE A 150 -6.23 -9.59 -18.44
C PHE A 150 -7.76 -9.61 -18.52
N VAL A 151 -8.44 -9.88 -17.40
CA VAL A 151 -9.91 -9.91 -17.36
C VAL A 151 -10.48 -8.51 -17.60
N SER A 152 -9.93 -7.46 -17.00
CA SER A 152 -10.40 -6.09 -17.26
C SER A 152 -10.21 -5.68 -18.72
N GLY A 153 -9.05 -6.02 -19.32
CA GLY A 153 -8.75 -5.75 -20.73
C GLY A 153 -9.72 -6.47 -21.66
N LEU A 154 -10.00 -7.76 -21.40
CA LEU A 154 -11.01 -8.53 -22.15
C LEU A 154 -12.39 -7.87 -22.05
N ILE A 155 -12.81 -7.47 -20.86
CA ILE A 155 -14.10 -6.79 -20.66
C ILE A 155 -14.17 -5.52 -21.50
N THR A 156 -13.12 -4.68 -21.50
CA THR A 156 -13.08 -3.46 -22.31
C THR A 156 -13.11 -3.74 -23.81
N CYS A 157 -12.46 -4.81 -24.28
CA CYS A 157 -12.54 -5.23 -25.68
C CYS A 157 -13.96 -5.65 -26.09
N PHE A 158 -14.72 -6.31 -25.21
CA PHE A 158 -16.10 -6.71 -25.48
C PHE A 158 -17.13 -5.61 -25.21
N ALA A 159 -16.79 -4.63 -24.37
CA ALA A 159 -17.55 -3.42 -24.14
C ALA A 159 -17.41 -2.50 -25.36
N ARG A 160 -18.00 -2.88 -26.49
CA ARG A 160 -18.27 -1.95 -27.59
C ARG A 160 -18.97 -0.73 -26.99
N ILE A 161 -18.28 0.41 -26.96
CA ILE A 161 -18.93 1.71 -26.92
C ILE A 161 -19.65 1.78 -28.26
N GLY A 162 -20.89 1.30 -28.28
CA GLY A 162 -21.76 1.55 -29.41
C GLY A 162 -21.87 3.07 -29.51
N SER A 163 -21.20 3.66 -30.49
CA SER A 163 -21.41 5.05 -30.87
C SER A 163 -22.85 5.14 -31.37
N LYS A 164 -23.79 5.24 -30.42
CA LYS A 164 -25.12 5.73 -30.74
C LYS A 164 -24.85 7.16 -31.17
N LYS A 165 -25.03 7.44 -32.46
CA LYS A 165 -25.00 8.80 -32.99
C LYS A 165 -25.81 9.68 -32.04
N LEU A 166 -25.13 10.49 -31.23
CA LEU A 166 -25.79 11.44 -30.35
C LEU A 166 -26.43 12.45 -31.29
N LYS A 167 -27.75 12.39 -31.41
CA LYS A 167 -28.51 13.33 -32.23
C LYS A 167 -28.68 14.59 -31.40
N TYR A 168 -27.69 15.48 -31.43
CA TYR A 168 -27.80 16.80 -30.82
C TYR A 168 -28.65 17.70 -31.73
N TYR A 169 -29.71 18.28 -31.18
CA TYR A 169 -30.52 19.32 -31.82
C TYR A 169 -29.85 20.67 -31.54
N CYS A 170 -29.24 21.27 -32.56
CA CYS A 170 -28.77 22.66 -32.50
C CYS A 170 -29.86 23.53 -33.14
N PRO A 171 -30.55 24.39 -32.38
CA PRO A 171 -31.46 25.36 -32.96
C PRO A 171 -30.63 26.52 -33.52
N ASP A 172 -30.54 26.63 -34.84
CA ASP A 172 -30.05 27.85 -35.49
C ASP A 172 -30.90 28.16 -36.75
N ASP A 173 -31.11 29.45 -36.95
CA ASP A 173 -32.26 30.13 -37.55
C ASP A 173 -32.34 30.05 -39.09
N SER A 174 -32.29 28.85 -39.67
CA SER A 174 -32.63 28.67 -41.09
C SER A 174 -33.20 27.30 -41.39
N HIS A 175 -34.37 27.28 -42.02
CA HIS A 175 -35.15 26.10 -42.41
C HIS A 175 -34.47 25.22 -43.48
N VAL A 176 -33.28 24.69 -43.21
CA VAL A 176 -32.58 23.73 -44.09
C VAL A 176 -31.91 22.64 -43.25
N LEU A 177 -32.55 21.47 -43.18
CA LEU A 177 -32.02 20.28 -42.52
C LEU A 177 -30.80 19.74 -43.27
N ARG A 178 -29.59 20.12 -42.85
CA ARG A 178 -28.35 19.53 -43.35
C ARG A 178 -27.88 18.39 -42.44
N HIS A 179 -27.95 17.16 -42.94
CA HIS A 179 -27.44 15.97 -42.25
C HIS A 179 -25.91 15.92 -42.33
N TYR A 180 -25.20 16.36 -41.30
CA TYR A 180 -23.78 16.07 -41.16
C TYR A 180 -23.58 14.75 -40.41
N VAL A 181 -23.03 13.75 -41.10
CA VAL A 181 -22.54 12.51 -40.51
C VAL A 181 -21.05 12.71 -40.20
N LEU A 182 -20.70 12.83 -38.92
CA LEU A 182 -19.31 12.74 -38.48
C LEU A 182 -18.90 11.26 -38.50
N GLU A 183 -18.16 10.86 -39.53
CA GLU A 183 -17.45 9.58 -39.53
C GLU A 183 -16.15 9.72 -38.74
N PHE A 184 -16.13 9.17 -37.53
CA PHE A 184 -14.87 8.84 -36.86
C PHE A 184 -14.47 7.44 -37.33
N GLY A 185 -13.39 7.40 -38.11
CA GLY A 185 -13.03 6.31 -39.00
C GLY A 185 -12.79 4.95 -38.36
N GLU A 186 -13.23 3.93 -39.09
CA GLU A 186 -12.57 2.62 -39.10
C GLU A 186 -11.20 2.76 -39.77
N ARG A 187 -10.13 2.52 -39.02
CA ARG A 187 -8.91 1.95 -39.59
C ARG A 187 -8.16 1.19 -38.49
N ILE A 188 -8.20 -0.14 -38.67
CA ILE A 188 -7.27 -1.21 -38.25
C ILE A 188 -6.24 -0.84 -37.18
#